data_AF-Q2W543-F1
#
_entry.id   AF-Q2W543-F1
#
_cell.length_a   1.000
_cell.length_b   1.000
_cell.length_c   1.000
_cell.angle_alpha   90.00
_cell.angle_beta   90.00
_cell.angle_gamma   90.00
#
_symmetry.space_group_name_H-M   'P 1'
#
loop_
_entity.id
_entity.type
_entity.pdbx_description
1 polymer ?
#
loop_
_entity_poly.entity_id
_entity_poly.type
_entity_poly.pdbx_seq_one_letter_code
_entity_poly.pdbx_strand_id
1 'polypeptide(L)'
;MGLVLVHLLPALGRRIGTGRGVRLQFHLYGWGQLVHALGFFLAGAAGVPRKTTGVDQGLDTLWKKVSMGVVGMGTGLAVLGGVIFVWMALARLLKRGEEDHA
;
A
#
# COMPACT_ATOMS: atom_id res chain seq x y z
N MET A 1 -3.64 -8.69 -0.69
CA MET A 1 -3.89 -8.51 0.76
C MET A 1 -5.03 -9.37 1.27
N GLY A 2 -6.25 -9.23 0.73
CA GLY A 2 -7.43 -10.01 1.16
C GLY A 2 -7.26 -11.53 1.03
N LEU A 3 -6.77 -12.04 -0.10
CA LEU A 3 -6.56 -13.48 -0.32
C LEU A 3 -5.62 -14.11 0.70
N VAL A 4 -4.47 -13.46 0.95
CA VAL A 4 -3.46 -13.97 1.89
C VAL A 4 -4.02 -14.06 3.29
N LEU A 5 -4.76 -13.03 3.72
CA LEU A 5 -5.38 -13.04 5.03
C LEU A 5 -6.51 -14.05 5.07
N VAL A 6 -7.55 -13.91 4.23
CA VAL A 6 -8.82 -14.67 4.33
C VAL A 6 -8.70 -16.13 3.92
N HIS A 7 -7.82 -16.47 2.98
CA HIS A 7 -7.73 -17.84 2.46
C HIS A 7 -6.41 -18.52 2.80
N LEU A 8 -5.27 -17.88 2.54
CA LEU A 8 -3.98 -18.54 2.70
C LEU A 8 -3.63 -18.82 4.17
N LEU A 9 -3.78 -17.82 5.06
CA LEU A 9 -3.48 -18.00 6.49
C LEU A 9 -4.38 -19.05 7.15
N PRO A 10 -5.72 -19.04 6.95
CA PRO A 10 -6.59 -20.08 7.46
C PRO A 10 -6.28 -21.47 6.89
N ALA A 11 -5.90 -21.57 5.62
CA ALA A 11 -5.46 -22.84 5.03
C ALA A 11 -4.17 -23.39 5.68
N LEU A 12 -3.34 -22.50 6.26
CA LEU A 12 -2.14 -22.87 7.03
C LEU A 12 -2.44 -23.08 8.53
N GLY A 13 -3.71 -23.19 8.93
CA GLY A 13 -4.11 -23.33 10.33
C GLY A 13 -3.97 -22.05 11.16
N ARG A 14 -3.58 -20.93 10.55
CA ARG A 14 -3.39 -19.65 11.25
C ARG A 14 -4.65 -18.81 11.14
N ARG A 15 -5.45 -18.77 12.21
CA ARG A 15 -6.63 -17.88 12.27
C ARG A 15 -6.21 -16.43 12.14
N ILE A 16 -7.04 -15.60 11.51
CA ILE A 16 -6.86 -14.15 11.44
C ILE A 16 -7.72 -13.53 12.53
N GLY A 17 -7.19 -12.53 13.24
CA GLY A 17 -8.04 -11.69 14.08
C GLY A 17 -8.78 -10.67 13.22
N THR A 18 -10.09 -10.47 13.44
CA THR A 18 -10.92 -9.40 12.83
C THR A 18 -10.65 -8.03 13.47
N GLY A 19 -9.37 -7.74 13.72
CA GLY A 19 -8.93 -6.57 14.48
C GLY A 19 -8.97 -5.26 13.67
N ARG A 20 -8.92 -4.14 14.41
CA ARG A 20 -8.81 -2.78 13.85
C ARG A 20 -7.65 -2.64 12.85
N GLY A 21 -6.53 -3.34 13.06
CA GLY A 21 -5.38 -3.36 12.16
C GLY A 21 -5.70 -3.88 10.75
N VAL A 22 -6.54 -4.92 10.63
CA VAL A 22 -6.97 -5.46 9.32
C VAL A 22 -7.77 -4.44 8.53
N ARG A 23 -8.66 -3.68 9.19
CA ARG A 23 -9.44 -2.65 8.51
C ARG A 23 -8.56 -1.45 8.15
N LEU A 24 -7.65 -1.07 9.03
CA LEU A 24 -6.77 0.09 8.83
C LEU A 24 -5.87 -0.09 7.61
N GLN A 25 -5.23 -1.25 7.42
CA GLN A 25 -4.41 -1.50 6.22
C GLN A 25 -5.21 -1.32 4.92
N PHE A 26 -6.49 -1.73 4.88
CA PHE A 26 -7.32 -1.63 3.67
C PHE A 26 -7.70 -0.19 3.40
N HIS A 27 -8.01 0.59 4.45
CA HIS A 27 -8.30 2.01 4.30
C HIS A 27 -7.06 2.79 3.86
N LEU A 28 -5.91 2.57 4.51
CA LEU A 28 -4.65 3.24 4.15
C LEU A 28 -4.22 2.87 2.73
N TYR A 29 -4.24 1.58 2.39
CA TYR A 29 -3.87 1.15 1.05
C TYR A 29 -4.85 1.67 -0.01
N GLY A 30 -6.17 1.55 0.23
CA GLY A 30 -7.19 2.00 -0.71
C GLY A 30 -7.16 3.51 -0.95
N TRP A 31 -7.16 4.31 0.12
CA TRP A 31 -7.07 5.76 0.01
C TRP A 31 -5.73 6.21 -0.55
N GLY A 32 -4.63 5.56 -0.17
CA GLY A 32 -3.32 5.84 -0.73
C GLY A 32 -3.26 5.61 -2.23
N GLN A 33 -3.79 4.47 -2.70
CA GLN A 33 -3.87 4.17 -4.14
C GLN A 33 -4.80 5.13 -4.90
N LEU A 34 -5.90 5.58 -4.29
CA LEU A 34 -6.79 6.57 -4.89
C LEU A 34 -6.05 7.90 -5.08
N VAL A 35 -5.40 8.41 -4.02
CA VAL A 35 -4.60 9.65 -4.11
C VAL A 35 -3.47 9.51 -5.12
N HIS A 36 -2.81 8.35 -5.16
CA HIS A 36 -1.74 8.04 -6.10
C HIS A 36 -2.25 8.08 -7.55
N ALA A 37 -3.37 7.42 -7.84
CA ALA A 37 -3.98 7.41 -9.17
C ALA A 37 -4.40 8.82 -9.61
N LEU A 38 -4.99 9.61 -8.71
CA LEU A 38 -5.32 11.01 -8.99
C LEU A 38 -4.07 11.86 -9.24
N GLY A 39 -3.00 11.64 -8.47
CA GLY A 39 -1.71 12.30 -8.68
C GLY A 39 -1.16 12.02 -10.08
N PHE A 40 -1.21 10.76 -10.54
CA PHE A 40 -0.77 10.41 -11.89
C PHE A 40 -1.67 10.99 -12.98
N PHE A 41 -2.97 11.05 -12.74
CA PHE A 41 -3.89 11.72 -13.65
C PHE A 41 -3.52 13.21 -13.83
N LEU A 42 -3.29 13.92 -12.72
CA LEU A 42 -2.87 15.33 -12.74
C LEU A 42 -1.50 15.50 -13.40
N ALA A 43 -0.55 14.60 -13.13
CA ALA A 43 0.77 14.65 -13.73
C ALA A 43 0.75 14.37 -15.24
N GLY A 44 -0.11 13.44 -15.68
CA GLY A 44 -0.36 13.20 -17.10
C GLY A 44 -0.96 14.44 -17.79
N ALA A 45 -1.95 15.09 -17.16
CA ALA A 45 -2.52 16.35 -17.65
C ALA A 45 -1.49 17.49 -17.68
N ALA A 46 -0.52 17.47 -16.76
CA ALA A 46 0.61 18.41 -16.73
C ALA A 46 1.72 18.12 -17.77
N GLY A 47 1.61 17.02 -18.52
CA GLY A 47 2.61 16.57 -19.49
C GLY A 47 3.88 16.03 -18.84
N VAL A 48 3.81 15.44 -17.64
CA VAL A 48 4.97 14.81 -17.00
C VAL A 48 5.35 13.53 -17.78
N PRO A 49 6.59 13.41 -18.28
CA PRO A 49 7.02 12.23 -19.01
C PRO A 49 7.03 10.96 -18.12
N ARG A 50 6.83 9.81 -18.76
CA ARG A 50 6.90 8.49 -18.11
C ARG A 50 8.32 7.93 -18.24
N LYS A 51 8.74 7.15 -17.24
CA LYS A 51 10.05 6.47 -17.20
C LYS A 51 11.27 7.42 -17.15
N THR A 52 11.05 8.68 -16.80
CA THR A 52 12.11 9.66 -16.57
C THR A 52 12.17 9.99 -15.07
N THR A 53 13.35 10.36 -14.59
CA THR A 53 13.59 10.68 -13.18
C THR A 53 14.58 11.84 -13.08
N GLY A 54 14.61 12.53 -11.94
CA GLY A 54 15.58 13.60 -11.70
C GLY A 54 15.41 14.77 -12.67
N VAL A 55 16.52 15.24 -13.26
CA VAL A 55 16.52 16.37 -14.20
C VAL A 55 15.70 16.06 -15.46
N ASP A 56 15.78 14.82 -15.96
CA ASP A 56 15.07 14.39 -17.17
C ASP A 56 13.55 14.28 -16.98
N GLN A 57 13.07 14.38 -15.73
CA GLN A 57 11.65 14.39 -15.43
C GLN A 57 11.00 15.74 -15.77
N GLY A 58 11.79 16.81 -15.94
CA GLY A 58 11.32 18.11 -16.44
C GLY A 58 10.19 18.71 -15.59
N LEU A 59 10.35 18.72 -14.25
CA LEU A 59 9.40 19.35 -13.33
C LEU A 59 9.61 20.88 -13.29
N ASP A 60 9.51 21.51 -14.45
CA ASP A 60 9.86 22.93 -14.61
C ASP A 60 8.73 23.87 -14.16
N THR A 61 7.51 23.33 -14.00
CA THR A 61 6.33 24.10 -13.59
C THR A 61 5.85 23.69 -12.20
N LEU A 62 5.22 24.63 -11.49
CA LEU A 62 4.63 24.38 -10.19
C LEU A 62 3.58 23.25 -10.26
N TRP A 63 2.80 23.20 -11.35
CA TRP A 63 1.79 22.17 -11.57
C TRP A 63 2.38 20.74 -11.68
N LYS A 64 3.51 20.60 -12.39
CA LYS A 64 4.25 19.31 -12.46
C LYS A 64 4.82 18.91 -11.09
N LYS A 65 5.37 19.86 -10.33
CA LYS A 65 5.89 19.61 -8.97
C LYS A 65 4.79 19.18 -8.00
N VAL A 66 3.66 19.88 -7.99
CA VAL A 66 2.51 19.57 -7.11
C VAL A 66 1.92 18.21 -7.45
N SER A 67 1.65 17.92 -8.73
CA SER A 67 1.09 16.63 -9.14
C SER A 67 2.00 15.45 -8.78
N MET A 68 3.31 15.57 -8.99
CA MET A 68 4.29 14.56 -8.55
C MET A 68 4.39 14.46 -7.02
N GLY A 69 4.22 15.57 -6.30
CA GLY A 69 4.09 15.56 -4.84
C GLY A 69 2.87 14.75 -4.37
N VAL A 70 1.73 14.89 -5.04
CA VAL A 70 0.51 14.11 -4.75
C VAL A 70 0.72 12.62 -5.02
N VAL A 71 1.40 12.27 -6.12
CA VAL A 71 1.82 10.87 -6.40
C VAL A 71 2.65 10.31 -5.24
N GLY A 72 3.65 11.07 -4.79
CA GLY A 72 4.49 10.68 -3.65
C GLY A 72 3.69 10.49 -2.36
N MET A 73 2.77 11.40 -2.05
CA MET A 73 1.90 11.31 -0.88
C MET A 73 1.01 10.06 -0.92
N GLY A 74 0.37 9.79 -2.06
CA GLY A 74 -0.45 8.59 -2.24
C GLY A 74 0.36 7.30 -2.10
N THR A 75 1.59 7.29 -2.66
CA THR A 75 2.55 6.19 -2.48
C THR A 75 2.87 5.97 -1.01
N GLY A 76 3.20 7.02 -0.26
CA GLY A 76 3.52 6.95 1.16
C GLY A 76 2.37 6.34 1.97
N LEU A 77 1.14 6.82 1.75
CA LEU A 77 -0.04 6.29 2.43
C LEU A 77 -0.29 4.81 2.10
N ALA A 78 -0.11 4.42 0.83
CA ALA A 78 -0.25 3.04 0.40
C ALA A 78 0.81 2.13 1.02
N VAL A 79 2.06 2.60 1.11
CA VAL A 79 3.17 1.86 1.75
C VAL A 79 2.87 1.60 3.22
N LEU A 80 2.33 2.56 3.96
CA LEU A 80 1.94 2.34 5.37
C LEU A 80 0.92 1.21 5.51
N GLY A 81 -0.10 1.16 4.64
CA GLY A 81 -1.05 0.05 4.60
C GLY A 81 -0.39 -1.30 4.27
N GLY A 82 0.54 -1.30 3.32
CA GLY A 82 1.33 -2.48 2.94
C GLY A 82 2.25 -2.99 4.04
N VAL A 83 2.89 -2.10 4.80
CA VAL A 83 3.76 -2.45 5.93
C VAL A 83 2.94 -3.12 7.04
N ILE A 84 1.74 -2.59 7.36
CA ILE A 84 0.84 -3.22 8.33
C ILE A 84 0.46 -4.63 7.84
N PHE A 85 0.14 -4.78 6.55
CA PHE A 85 -0.14 -6.09 5.97
C PHE A 85 1.03 -7.07 6.15
N VAL A 86 2.24 -6.68 5.76
CA VAL A 86 3.44 -7.53 5.84
C VAL A 86 3.72 -7.90 7.29
N TRP A 87 3.67 -6.94 8.21
CA TRP A 87 3.86 -7.18 9.64
C TRP A 87 2.85 -8.19 10.18
N MET A 88 1.57 -8.02 9.87
CA MET A 88 0.52 -8.94 10.33
C MET A 88 0.66 -10.34 9.75
N ALA A 89 0.96 -10.45 8.45
CA ALA A 89 1.18 -11.73 7.79
C ALA A 89 2.40 -12.44 8.39
N LEU A 90 3.51 -11.73 8.54
CA LEU A 90 4.75 -12.28 9.08
C LEU A 90 4.62 -12.68 10.55
N ALA A 91 4.05 -11.82 11.39
CA ALA A 91 3.80 -12.13 12.79
C ALA A 91 2.94 -13.39 12.95
N ARG A 92 1.97 -13.61 12.06
CA ARG A 92 1.11 -14.79 12.06
C ARG A 92 1.79 -16.03 11.51
N LEU A 93 2.73 -15.91 10.56
CA LEU A 93 3.50 -17.03 10.04
C LEU A 93 4.59 -17.48 11.02
N LEU A 94 5.22 -16.54 11.73
CA LEU A 94 6.29 -16.84 12.69
C LEU A 94 5.80 -17.33 14.05
N LYS A 95 4.52 -17.14 14.39
CA LYS A 95 3.93 -17.65 15.65
C LYS A 95 3.86 -19.20 15.61
N ARG A 96 4.92 -19.85 16.05
CA ARG A 96 5.14 -21.32 16.07
C ARG A 96 3.92 -22.04 16.69
N GLY A 97 3.57 -23.20 16.12
CA GLY A 97 2.31 -23.92 16.35
C GLY A 97 2.12 -24.44 17.78
N GLU A 98 1.67 -23.58 18.69
CA GLU A 98 1.21 -23.96 20.04
C GLU A 98 -0.27 -24.37 20.07
N GLU A 99 -0.96 -24.41 18.93
CA GLU A 99 -2.38 -24.79 18.83
C GLU A 99 -2.60 -26.26 18.39
N ASP A 100 -1.54 -27.08 18.23
CA ASP A 100 -1.67 -28.49 17.83
C ASP A 100 -1.94 -29.47 18.99
N HIS A 101 -2.05 -29.00 20.24
CA HIS A 101 -2.39 -29.83 21.40
C HIS A 101 -3.32 -29.13 22.39
N ALA A 102 -4.62 -29.14 22.11
CA ALA A 102 -5.68 -28.98 23.12
C ALA A 102 -6.94 -29.73 22.67
#